data_AF-A0A956HYX2-F1
#
_entry.id   AF-A0A956HYX2-F1
#
_cell.length_a   1.000
_cell.length_b   1.000
_cell.length_c   1.000
_cell.angle_alpha   90.00
_cell.angle_beta   90.00
_cell.angle_gamma   90.00
#
_symmetry.space_group_name_H-M   'P 1'
#
loop_
_entity.id
_entity.type
_entity.pdbx_description
1 polymer ?
#
loop_
_entity_poly.entity_id
_entity_poly.type
_entity_poly.pdbx_seq_one_letter_code
_entity_poly.pdbx_strand_id
1 'polypeptide(L)'
;MEQRGTIRATGSERQIKGLARAVRCPVFRVGDHDCLTRAAEEELFRMADVLSEGEVDGPSFHGSTMIAIDLERLQWVVREPLTEELSGRLAASVERSVRVHLRAMRLARAEAERRASTVVLGTSRTEVHVSLRGTRLHLDVDFEAPVLEDFAEAEQAQ
;
A
#
# COMPACT_ATOMS: atom_id res chain seq x y z
N MET A 1 -41.91 -42.45 49.30
CA MET A 1 -40.69 -43.14 48.83
C MET A 1 -40.67 -43.02 47.32
N GLU A 2 -40.18 -41.91 46.76
CA GLU A 2 -38.76 -41.63 46.48
C GLU A 2 -38.13 -42.66 45.53
N GLN A 3 -37.39 -42.35 44.47
CA GLN A 3 -37.06 -41.17 43.67
C GLN A 3 -36.44 -41.78 42.39
N ARG A 4 -36.95 -41.52 41.19
CA ARG A 4 -36.24 -41.86 39.93
C ARG A 4 -35.53 -40.61 39.44
N GLY A 5 -34.23 -40.54 39.66
CA GLY A 5 -33.37 -39.47 39.18
C GLY A 5 -33.23 -39.52 37.66
N THR A 6 -33.65 -38.45 36.98
CA THR A 6 -33.38 -38.24 35.55
C THR A 6 -32.14 -37.36 35.44
N ILE A 7 -31.01 -37.95 35.04
CA ILE A 7 -29.79 -37.21 34.74
C ILE A 7 -30.02 -36.49 33.40
N ARG A 8 -30.20 -35.16 33.44
CA ARG A 8 -30.16 -34.32 32.24
C ARG A 8 -28.69 -34.13 31.84
N ALA A 9 -28.30 -34.71 30.72
CA ALA A 9 -27.03 -34.41 30.08
C ALA A 9 -27.05 -32.94 29.61
N THR A 10 -26.34 -32.07 30.32
CA THR A 10 -26.02 -30.72 29.87
C THR A 10 -24.86 -30.81 28.88
N GLY A 11 -25.18 -31.13 27.63
CA GLY A 11 -24.24 -30.91 26.53
C GLY A 11 -24.08 -29.42 26.32
N SER A 12 -22.97 -28.83 26.79
CA SER A 12 -22.59 -27.50 26.31
C SER A 12 -22.12 -27.67 24.87
N GLU A 13 -23.01 -27.38 23.94
CA GLU A 13 -22.61 -27.09 22.57
C GLU A 13 -21.63 -25.93 22.64
N ARG A 14 -20.34 -26.24 22.52
CA ARG A 14 -19.33 -25.23 22.20
C ARG A 14 -19.74 -24.68 20.84
N GLN A 15 -20.46 -23.57 20.86
CA GLN A 15 -20.79 -22.79 19.69
C GLN A 15 -19.47 -22.41 19.02
N ILE A 16 -19.10 -23.17 17.99
CA ILE A 16 -17.98 -22.81 17.12
C ILE A 16 -18.37 -21.46 16.54
N LYS A 17 -17.66 -20.39 16.94
CA LYS A 17 -17.84 -19.07 16.36
C LYS A 17 -17.80 -19.25 14.84
N GLY A 18 -18.92 -19.00 14.17
CA GLY A 18 -19.03 -19.19 12.73
C GLY A 18 -17.87 -18.48 12.04
N LEU A 19 -17.29 -19.13 11.02
CA LEU A 19 -16.22 -18.58 10.20
C LEU A 19 -16.54 -17.11 9.90
N ALA A 20 -15.68 -16.21 10.36
CA ALA A 20 -15.83 -14.78 10.11
C ALA A 20 -15.91 -14.58 8.59
N ARG A 21 -17.07 -14.11 8.12
CA ARG A 21 -17.26 -13.83 6.69
C ARG A 21 -16.22 -12.80 6.29
N ALA A 22 -15.32 -13.15 5.38
CA ALA A 22 -14.40 -12.18 4.79
C ALA A 22 -15.26 -11.14 4.05
N VAL A 23 -15.39 -9.95 4.63
CA VAL A 23 -16.11 -8.84 4.02
C VAL A 23 -15.18 -8.20 3.00
N ARG A 24 -15.44 -8.44 1.71
CA ARG A 24 -14.75 -7.76 0.62
C ARG A 24 -15.04 -6.26 0.65
N CYS A 25 -14.05 -5.42 0.37
CA CYS A 25 -14.19 -3.97 0.39
C CYS A 25 -14.68 -3.43 -0.97
N PRO A 26 -15.54 -2.40 -1.00
CA PRO A 26 -15.87 -1.73 -2.25
C PRO A 26 -14.68 -0.90 -2.76
N VAL A 27 -14.41 -0.95 -4.07
CA VAL A 27 -13.34 -0.14 -4.70
C VAL A 27 -13.66 1.35 -4.62
N PHE A 28 -14.88 1.71 -5.00
CA PHE A 28 -15.33 3.10 -5.13
C PHE A 28 -16.33 3.48 -4.05
N ARG A 29 -16.43 4.78 -3.77
CA ARG A 29 -17.44 5.31 -2.85
C ARG A 29 -18.83 5.19 -3.47
N VAL A 30 -19.83 5.00 -2.62
CA VAL A 30 -21.23 4.97 -3.08
C VAL A 30 -21.61 6.36 -3.60
N GLY A 31 -22.12 6.43 -4.82
CA GLY A 31 -22.52 7.68 -5.47
C GLY A 31 -21.37 8.49 -6.07
N ASP A 32 -20.12 8.05 -5.89
CA ASP A 32 -18.94 8.65 -6.50
C ASP A 32 -18.04 7.53 -7.03
N HIS A 33 -18.26 7.24 -8.31
CA HIS A 33 -17.66 6.15 -9.05
C HIS A 33 -16.20 6.38 -9.43
N ASP A 34 -15.65 7.56 -9.11
CA ASP A 34 -14.29 7.97 -9.43
C ASP A 34 -13.42 8.13 -8.17
N CYS A 35 -14.03 8.22 -6.98
CA CYS A 35 -13.29 8.28 -5.72
C CYS A 35 -13.09 6.91 -5.08
N LEU A 36 -11.83 6.56 -4.82
CA LEU A 36 -11.49 5.34 -4.08
C LEU A 36 -12.00 5.40 -2.63
N THR A 37 -12.42 4.24 -2.13
CA THR A 37 -12.61 4.08 -0.69
C THR A 37 -11.26 4.02 0.01
N ARG A 38 -11.24 4.39 1.30
CA ARG A 38 -10.04 4.23 2.12
C ARG A 38 -9.58 2.77 2.18
N ALA A 39 -10.53 1.84 2.31
CA ALA A 39 -10.22 0.41 2.37
C ALA A 39 -9.57 -0.08 1.08
N ALA A 40 -10.06 0.35 -0.09
CA ALA A 40 -9.45 0.01 -1.38
C ALA A 40 -8.01 0.53 -1.48
N GLU A 41 -7.77 1.80 -1.10
CA GLU A 41 -6.41 2.34 -1.05
C GLU A 41 -5.49 1.57 -0.09
N GLU A 42 -5.99 1.15 1.06
CA GLU A 42 -5.21 0.34 2.00
C GLU A 42 -4.84 -1.01 1.41
N GLU A 43 -5.78 -1.67 0.73
CA GLU A 43 -5.56 -2.94 0.04
C GLU A 43 -4.56 -2.83 -1.12
N LEU A 44 -4.61 -1.75 -1.91
CA LEU A 44 -3.66 -1.47 -2.98
C LEU A 44 -2.21 -1.54 -2.48
N PHE A 45 -1.90 -0.79 -1.41
CA PHE A 45 -0.54 -0.76 -0.86
C PHE A 45 -0.21 -1.99 -0.01
N ARG A 46 -1.20 -2.70 0.53
CA ARG A 46 -0.96 -3.96 1.25
C ARG A 46 -0.49 -5.08 0.31
N MET A 47 -0.93 -5.04 -0.95
CA MET A 47 -0.59 -6.03 -1.97
C MET A 47 0.55 -5.58 -2.89
N ALA A 48 1.05 -4.37 -2.72
CA ALA A 48 2.06 -3.81 -3.60
C ALA A 48 3.41 -4.50 -3.43
N ASP A 49 4.02 -4.82 -4.56
CA ASP A 49 5.43 -5.15 -4.64
C ASP A 49 6.21 -3.85 -4.91
N VAL A 50 7.27 -3.61 -4.15
CA VAL A 50 8.05 -2.38 -4.21
C VAL A 50 9.47 -2.71 -4.69
N LEU A 51 9.91 -2.01 -5.72
CA LEU A 51 11.30 -2.02 -6.17
C LEU A 51 11.82 -0.58 -6.15
N SER A 52 13.01 -0.38 -5.59
CA SER A 52 13.61 0.95 -5.50
C SER A 52 15.08 0.90 -5.85
N GLU A 53 15.54 1.98 -6.48
CA GLU A 53 16.93 2.23 -6.85
C GLU A 53 17.28 3.66 -6.42
N GLY A 54 18.57 3.94 -6.28
CA GLY A 54 19.04 5.29 -6.01
C GLY A 54 20.40 5.35 -5.35
N GLU A 55 21.04 6.50 -5.50
CA GLU A 55 22.39 6.79 -5.04
C GLU A 55 22.56 8.27 -4.69
N VAL A 56 23.60 8.54 -3.91
CA VAL A 56 24.07 9.91 -3.67
C VAL A 56 25.03 10.27 -4.81
N ASP A 57 24.74 11.36 -5.51
CA ASP A 57 25.59 11.95 -6.54
C ASP A 57 25.90 13.40 -6.17
N GLY A 58 27.11 13.61 -5.63
CA GLY A 58 27.56 14.91 -5.15
C GLY A 58 26.63 15.51 -4.08
N PRO A 59 26.04 16.70 -4.32
CA PRO A 59 25.19 17.38 -3.33
C PRO A 59 23.73 16.89 -3.31
N SER A 60 23.40 15.84 -4.06
CA SER A 60 22.02 15.37 -4.23
C SER A 60 21.92 13.85 -4.12
N PHE A 61 20.75 13.37 -3.71
CA PHE A 61 20.33 11.99 -3.86
C PHE A 61 19.33 11.90 -5.01
N HIS A 62 19.55 10.94 -5.90
CA HIS A 62 18.63 10.60 -6.98
C HIS A 62 18.17 9.16 -6.80
N GLY A 63 16.87 8.93 -6.91
CA GLY A 63 16.32 7.58 -6.83
C GLY A 63 14.99 7.46 -7.54
N SER A 64 14.61 6.22 -7.79
CA SER A 64 13.34 5.85 -8.37
C SER A 64 12.71 4.74 -7.54
N THR A 65 11.38 4.72 -7.45
CA THR A 65 10.64 3.69 -6.75
C THR A 65 9.45 3.27 -7.60
N MET A 66 9.45 2.03 -8.04
CA MET A 66 8.34 1.38 -8.72
C MET A 66 7.49 0.63 -7.70
N ILE A 67 6.20 0.95 -7.68
CA ILE A 67 5.18 0.28 -6.88
C ILE A 67 4.25 -0.47 -7.84
N ALA A 68 4.36 -1.80 -7.85
CA ALA A 68 3.58 -2.65 -8.74
C ALA A 68 2.46 -3.35 -7.95
N ILE A 69 1.25 -3.30 -8.50
CA ILE A 69 0.06 -3.91 -7.89
C ILE A 69 -0.58 -4.84 -8.90
N ASP A 70 -0.67 -6.11 -8.54
CA ASP A 70 -1.34 -7.14 -9.33
C ASP A 70 -2.86 -7.11 -9.05
N LEU A 71 -3.62 -6.70 -10.06
CA LEU A 71 -5.07 -6.59 -9.98
C LEU A 71 -5.75 -7.96 -9.89
N GLU A 72 -5.13 -9.03 -10.36
CA GLU A 72 -5.65 -10.40 -10.18
C GLU A 72 -5.55 -10.85 -8.72
N ARG A 73 -4.58 -10.33 -7.96
CA ARG A 73 -4.52 -10.54 -6.50
C ARG A 73 -5.53 -9.65 -5.78
N LEU A 74 -5.72 -8.42 -6.24
CA LEU A 74 -6.67 -7.47 -5.67
C LEU A 74 -8.13 -7.96 -5.81
N GLN A 75 -8.48 -8.66 -6.88
CA GLN A 75 -9.84 -9.16 -7.14
C GLN A 75 -10.40 -10.02 -5.99
N TRP A 76 -9.54 -10.66 -5.19
CA TRP A 76 -9.95 -11.55 -4.11
C TRP A 76 -10.45 -10.80 -2.87
N VAL A 77 -10.06 -9.53 -2.72
CA VAL A 77 -10.40 -8.69 -1.56
C VAL A 77 -11.39 -7.58 -1.87
N VAL A 78 -11.51 -7.19 -3.15
CA VAL A 78 -12.49 -6.19 -3.56
C VAL A 78 -13.83 -6.82 -3.95
N ARG A 79 -14.92 -6.07 -3.75
CA ARG A 79 -16.28 -6.54 -4.01
C ARG A 79 -16.58 -6.63 -5.49
N GLU A 80 -16.14 -5.65 -6.27
CA GLU A 80 -16.40 -5.52 -7.69
C GLU A 80 -15.45 -6.42 -8.51
N PRO A 81 -15.92 -7.09 -9.58
CA PRO A 81 -15.04 -7.80 -10.49
C PRO A 81 -14.15 -6.82 -11.25
N LEU A 82 -12.84 -7.03 -11.24
CA LEU A 82 -11.88 -6.18 -11.95
C LEU A 82 -11.83 -6.55 -13.44
N THR A 83 -12.85 -6.11 -14.17
CA THR A 83 -12.86 -6.12 -15.64
C THR A 83 -11.82 -5.14 -16.18
N GLU A 84 -11.52 -5.22 -17.48
CA GLU A 84 -10.63 -4.25 -18.15
C GLU A 84 -11.11 -2.81 -17.98
N GLU A 85 -12.42 -2.57 -18.17
CA GLU A 85 -13.04 -1.26 -17.96
C GLU A 85 -12.88 -0.76 -16.52
N LEU A 86 -13.15 -1.62 -15.52
CA LEU A 86 -13.02 -1.24 -14.11
C LEU A 86 -11.55 -1.01 -13.73
N SER A 87 -10.63 -1.78 -14.31
CA SER A 87 -9.19 -1.63 -14.11
C SER A 87 -8.68 -0.31 -14.68
N GLY A 88 -9.13 0.08 -15.87
CA GLY A 88 -8.83 1.40 -16.46
C GLY A 88 -9.38 2.54 -15.61
N ARG A 89 -10.59 2.40 -15.09
CA ARG A 89 -11.18 3.37 -14.15
C ARG A 89 -10.42 3.45 -12.83
N LEU A 90 -10.05 2.30 -12.26
CA LEU A 90 -9.22 2.23 -11.05
C LEU A 90 -7.90 2.96 -11.26
N ALA A 91 -7.21 2.75 -12.38
CA ALA A 91 -5.97 3.45 -12.72
C ALA A 91 -6.18 4.96 -12.78
N ALA A 92 -7.24 5.42 -13.46
CA ALA A 92 -7.57 6.83 -13.57
C ALA A 92 -7.97 7.47 -12.21
N SER A 93 -8.58 6.70 -11.31
CA SER A 93 -8.88 7.12 -9.94
C SER A 93 -7.63 7.17 -9.07
N VAL A 94 -6.69 6.24 -9.26
CA VAL A 94 -5.40 6.24 -8.58
C VAL A 94 -4.58 7.47 -8.98
N GLU A 95 -4.51 7.77 -10.28
CA GLU A 95 -3.81 8.94 -10.85
C GLU A 95 -4.33 10.29 -10.30
N ARG A 96 -5.61 10.35 -9.89
CA ARG A 96 -6.20 11.57 -9.32
C ARG A 96 -6.24 11.54 -7.79
N SER A 97 -5.86 10.44 -7.15
CA SER A 97 -5.97 10.31 -5.70
C SER A 97 -4.77 10.92 -5.00
N VAL A 98 -4.98 12.09 -4.40
CA VAL A 98 -3.98 12.75 -3.54
C VAL A 98 -3.46 11.83 -2.44
N ARG A 99 -4.32 10.98 -1.85
CA ARG A 99 -3.91 10.05 -0.78
C ARG A 99 -2.96 8.98 -1.29
N VAL A 100 -3.22 8.46 -2.49
CA VAL A 100 -2.35 7.47 -3.13
C VAL A 100 -1.00 8.11 -3.46
N HIS A 101 -1.00 9.30 -4.07
CA HIS A 101 0.22 10.02 -4.41
C HIS A 101 1.06 10.33 -3.16
N LEU A 102 0.46 10.88 -2.10
CA LEU A 102 1.17 11.15 -0.85
C LEU A 102 1.75 9.89 -0.21
N ARG A 103 1.05 8.76 -0.30
CA ARG A 103 1.55 7.49 0.24
C ARG A 103 2.70 6.92 -0.61
N ALA A 104 2.62 7.02 -1.93
CA ALA A 104 3.69 6.65 -2.83
C ALA A 104 4.95 7.50 -2.59
N MET A 105 4.79 8.83 -2.47
CA MET A 105 5.89 9.76 -2.13
C MET A 105 6.55 9.42 -0.79
N ARG A 106 5.76 9.13 0.25
CA ARG A 106 6.29 8.73 1.57
C ARG A 106 7.07 7.43 1.51
N LEU A 107 6.61 6.50 0.67
CA LEU A 107 7.28 5.21 0.48
C LEU A 107 8.63 5.42 -0.22
N ALA A 108 8.65 6.18 -1.32
CA ALA A 108 9.88 6.53 -2.02
C ALA A 108 10.88 7.27 -1.12
N ARG A 109 10.40 8.23 -0.32
CA ARG A 109 11.22 8.93 0.70
C ARG A 109 11.86 7.95 1.69
N ALA A 110 11.07 7.01 2.22
CA ALA A 110 11.58 6.04 3.18
C ALA A 110 12.61 5.07 2.54
N GLU A 111 12.43 4.71 1.27
CA GLU A 111 13.40 3.91 0.50
C GLU A 111 14.70 4.68 0.20
N ALA A 112 14.59 5.98 -0.07
CA ALA A 112 15.72 6.88 -0.26
C ALA A 112 16.52 7.03 1.05
N GLU A 113 15.86 7.31 2.17
CA GLU A 113 16.50 7.41 3.49
C GLU A 113 17.15 6.09 3.93
N ARG A 114 16.55 4.94 3.60
CA ARG A 114 17.16 3.63 3.84
C ARG A 114 18.48 3.46 3.09
N ARG A 115 18.56 3.91 1.84
CA ARG A 115 19.76 3.79 0.99
C ARG A 115 20.80 4.83 1.36
N ALA A 116 20.38 6.07 1.56
CA ALA A 116 21.20 7.20 1.94
C ALA A 116 21.41 7.28 3.46
N SER A 117 21.60 6.13 4.12
CA SER A 117 21.59 6.02 5.59
C SER A 117 22.72 6.79 6.29
N THR A 118 23.74 7.23 5.54
CA THR A 118 24.89 8.01 6.03
C THR A 118 24.73 9.52 5.82
N VAL A 119 23.62 9.98 5.25
CA VAL A 119 23.41 11.40 4.96
C VAL A 119 22.01 11.86 5.37
N VAL A 120 21.84 13.17 5.57
CA VAL A 120 20.51 13.78 5.79
C VAL A 120 19.96 14.28 4.46
N LEU A 121 18.80 13.77 4.06
CA LEU A 121 18.08 14.26 2.89
C LEU A 121 17.20 15.47 3.24
N GLY A 122 17.36 16.56 2.50
CA GLY A 122 16.56 17.77 2.65
C GLY A 122 15.16 17.67 2.03
N THR A 123 14.57 18.81 1.67
CA THR A 123 13.25 18.84 1.02
C THR A 123 13.29 18.18 -0.34
N SER A 124 12.50 17.13 -0.53
CA SER A 124 12.49 16.36 -1.78
C SER A 124 11.58 16.95 -2.84
N ARG A 125 12.00 16.82 -4.10
CA ARG A 125 11.14 16.87 -5.28
C ARG A 125 10.72 15.45 -5.63
N THR A 126 9.46 15.28 -6.01
CA THR A 126 8.95 13.96 -6.36
C THR A 126 7.95 14.08 -7.51
N GLU A 127 8.06 13.18 -8.48
CA GLU A 127 7.10 13.01 -9.56
C GLU A 127 6.50 11.62 -9.47
N VAL A 128 5.18 11.50 -9.71
CA VAL A 128 4.47 10.22 -9.65
C VAL A 128 3.78 9.99 -10.99
N HIS A 129 4.17 8.93 -11.68
CA HIS A 129 3.54 8.48 -12.90
C HIS A 129 2.73 7.21 -12.62
N VAL A 130 1.48 7.18 -13.10
CA VAL A 130 0.59 6.02 -12.94
C VAL A 130 0.36 5.40 -14.31
N SER A 131 0.54 4.09 -14.43
CA SER A 131 0.26 3.37 -15.67
C SER A 131 -0.39 2.01 -15.42
N LEU A 132 -1.24 1.59 -16.36
CA LEU A 132 -1.83 0.26 -16.38
C LEU A 132 -1.20 -0.55 -17.53
N ARG A 133 -0.75 -1.77 -17.23
CA ARG A 133 -0.11 -2.69 -18.17
C ARG A 133 -0.72 -4.09 -17.99
N GLY A 134 -1.70 -4.43 -18.82
CA GLY A 134 -2.48 -5.65 -18.64
C GLY A 134 -3.21 -5.63 -17.28
N THR A 135 -2.93 -6.62 -16.43
CA THR A 135 -3.50 -6.73 -15.07
C THR A 135 -2.61 -6.11 -13.99
N ARG A 136 -1.58 -5.34 -14.35
CA ARG A 136 -0.71 -4.65 -13.38
C ARG A 136 -0.87 -3.15 -13.42
N LEU A 137 -1.15 -2.58 -12.25
CA LEU A 137 -1.10 -1.14 -12.00
C LEU A 137 0.29 -0.79 -11.47
N HIS A 138 0.96 0.15 -12.12
CA HIS A 138 2.29 0.63 -11.77
C HIS A 138 2.20 2.09 -11.31
N LEU A 139 2.90 2.40 -10.23
CA LEU A 139 3.20 3.77 -9.82
C LEU A 139 4.71 3.92 -9.81
N ASP A 140 5.23 4.68 -10.75
CA ASP A 140 6.64 5.02 -10.83
C ASP A 140 6.84 6.36 -10.13
N VAL A 141 7.74 6.39 -9.15
CA VAL A 141 8.00 7.56 -8.32
C VAL A 141 9.46 7.97 -8.50
N ASP A 142 9.68 9.08 -9.18
CA ASP A 142 11.01 9.70 -9.29
C ASP A 142 11.24 10.60 -8.09
N PHE A 143 12.36 10.43 -7.42
CA PHE A 143 12.69 11.09 -6.16
C PHE A 143 14.06 11.78 -6.26
N GLU A 144 14.09 13.05 -5.88
CA GLU A 144 15.31 13.85 -5.82
C GLU A 144 15.30 14.64 -4.52
N ALA A 145 16.42 14.68 -3.80
CA ALA A 145 16.57 15.51 -2.62
C ALA A 145 18.02 15.99 -2.46
N PRO A 146 18.26 17.23 -1.98
CA PRO A 146 19.60 17.67 -1.64
C PRO A 146 20.12 16.91 -0.41
N VAL A 147 21.42 16.68 -0.37
CA VAL A 147 22.14 16.19 0.82
C VAL A 147 22.50 17.40 1.69
N LEU A 148 22.08 17.38 2.96
CA LEU A 148 22.29 18.48 3.90
C LEU A 148 23.51 18.28 4.79
N GLU A 149 23.74 17.04 5.23
CA GLU A 149 24.84 16.66 6.11
C GLU A 149 25.34 15.28 5.68
N ASP A 150 26.66 15.13 5.59
CA ASP A 150 27.32 13.83 5.42
C ASP A 150 27.91 13.39 6.76
N PHE A 151 27.35 12.32 7.34
CA PHE A 151 27.81 11.81 8.62
C PHE A 151 29.17 11.10 8.52
N ALA A 152 29.66 10.79 7.33
CA ALA A 152 30.97 10.17 7.13
C ALA A 152 32.14 11.17 7.27
N GLU A 153 31.92 12.46 6.95
CA GLU A 153 32.94 13.50 7.14
C GLU A 153 33.00 14.00 8.60
N ALA A 154 31.89 13.93 9.33
CA ALA A 154 31.81 14.39 10.71
C ALA A 154 32.68 13.56 11.69
N GLU A 155 32.94 12.29 11.38
CA GLU A 155 33.74 11.40 12.23
C GLU A 155 35.26 11.60 12.04
N GLN A 156 35.70 12.19 10.92
CA GLN A 156 37.13 12.45 10.65
C GLN A 156 37.63 13.79 11.23
N ALA A 157 36.71 14.61 11.77
CA ALA A 157 37.01 15.91 12.36
C ALA A 157 37.12 15.89 13.91
N GLN A 158 37.10 14.71 14.53
CA GLN A 158 37.34 14.49 15.98
C GLN A 158 38.67 13.78 16.23
#